data_AF-A0A1Q8CP28-F1
#
_entry.id   AF-A0A1Q8CP28-F1
#
_cell.length_a   1.000
_cell.length_b   1.000
_cell.length_c   1.000
_cell.angle_alpha   90.00
_cell.angle_beta   90.00
_cell.angle_gamma   90.00
#
_symmetry.space_group_name_H-M   'P 1'
#
loop_
_entity.id
_entity.type
_entity.pdbx_description
1 polymer ?
#
loop_
_entity_poly.entity_id
_entity_poly.type
_entity_poly.pdbx_seq_one_letter_code
_entity_poly.pdbx_strand_id
1 'polypeptide(L)'
;MTAAFCVHCGKPPAEGDHGRCARLRAAVDPPRYCPECARRMVVQVTPTGWSARCSRHGERSSRAEAFPRASAPEGSSFNAVSPTD
;
A
#
# COMPACT_ATOMS: atom_id res chain seq x y z
N MET A 1 -16.10 -9.13 -3.37
CA MET A 1 -15.07 -8.78 -4.37
C MET A 1 -14.16 -10.00 -4.57
N THR A 2 -14.18 -10.58 -5.75
CA THR A 2 -13.41 -11.79 -6.09
C THR A 2 -12.00 -11.37 -6.51
N ALA A 3 -10.96 -11.94 -5.89
CA ALA A 3 -9.58 -11.67 -6.30
C ALA A 3 -9.31 -12.33 -7.67
N ALA A 4 -9.11 -11.53 -8.70
CA ALA A 4 -8.85 -11.98 -10.08
C ALA A 4 -7.36 -12.17 -10.39
N PHE A 5 -6.48 -11.55 -9.59
CA PHE A 5 -5.03 -11.57 -9.80
C PHE A 5 -4.27 -11.94 -8.53
N CYS A 6 -3.11 -12.58 -8.71
CA CYS A 6 -2.20 -12.88 -7.62
C CYS A 6 -1.53 -11.60 -7.09
N VAL A 7 -1.62 -11.38 -5.78
CA VAL A 7 -1.11 -10.16 -5.12
C VAL A 7 0.43 -10.05 -5.09
N HIS A 8 1.17 -11.13 -5.37
CA HIS A 8 2.63 -11.13 -5.33
C HIS A 8 3.28 -11.04 -6.73
N CYS A 9 2.65 -11.58 -7.77
CA CYS A 9 3.19 -11.57 -9.13
C CYS A 9 2.32 -10.81 -10.16
N GLY A 10 1.08 -10.47 -9.82
CA GLY A 10 0.14 -9.77 -10.70
C GLY A 10 -0.51 -10.62 -11.78
N LYS A 11 -0.16 -11.91 -11.90
CA LYS A 11 -0.75 -12.82 -12.90
C LYS A 11 -2.11 -13.37 -12.48
N PRO A 12 -3.01 -13.66 -13.43
CA PRO A 12 -4.25 -14.38 -13.12
C PRO A 12 -3.93 -15.79 -12.58
N PRO A 13 -4.83 -16.40 -11.79
CA PRO A 13 -4.59 -17.72 -11.18
C PRO A 13 -4.42 -18.84 -12.20
N ALA A 14 -5.01 -18.69 -13.39
CA ALA A 14 -4.86 -19.63 -14.49
C ALA A 14 -3.49 -19.55 -15.20
N GLU A 15 -2.68 -18.52 -14.90
CA GLU A 15 -1.41 -18.28 -15.57
C GLU A 15 -0.24 -18.31 -14.56
N GLY A 16 0.66 -19.28 -14.75
CA GLY A 16 1.92 -19.41 -14.02
C GLY A 16 1.87 -20.28 -12.76
N ASP A 17 3.06 -20.66 -12.28
CA ASP A 17 3.22 -21.37 -11.01
C ASP A 17 3.15 -20.40 -9.82
N HIS A 18 2.10 -20.53 -9.01
CA HIS A 18 1.87 -19.73 -7.81
C HIS A 18 2.44 -20.36 -6.54
N GLY A 19 3.20 -21.46 -6.63
CA GLY A 19 3.79 -22.13 -5.46
C GLY A 19 4.70 -21.23 -4.63
N ARG A 20 5.47 -20.32 -5.24
CA ARG A 20 6.24 -19.30 -4.51
C ARG A 20 5.34 -18.22 -3.90
N CYS A 21 4.32 -17.79 -4.63
CA CYS A 21 3.38 -16.77 -4.18
C CYS A 21 2.54 -17.24 -2.98
N ALA A 22 2.21 -18.54 -2.93
CA ALA A 22 1.50 -19.16 -1.81
C ALA A 22 2.33 -19.12 -0.52
N ARG A 23 3.64 -19.39 -0.61
CA ARG A 23 4.56 -19.32 0.54
C ARG A 23 4.71 -17.89 1.08
N LEU A 24 4.85 -16.90 0.18
CA LEU A 24 4.93 -15.48 0.58
C LEU A 24 3.64 -15.02 1.27
N ARG A 25 2.46 -15.45 0.79
CA ARG A 25 1.19 -15.14 1.45
C ARG A 25 1.14 -15.67 2.88
N ALA A 26 1.69 -16.86 3.14
CA ALA A 26 1.77 -17.43 4.48
C ALA A 26 2.75 -16.66 5.39
N ALA A 27 3.74 -15.97 4.82
CA ALA A 27 4.78 -15.22 5.54
C ALA A 27 4.38 -13.77 5.91
N VAL A 28 3.09 -13.40 5.84
CA VAL A 28 2.60 -12.03 6.13
C VAL A 28 3.23 -10.96 5.21
N ASP A 29 3.77 -11.35 4.07
CA ASP A 29 4.32 -10.41 3.08
C ASP A 29 3.23 -9.47 2.56
N PRO A 30 3.52 -8.15 2.45
CA PRO A 30 2.57 -7.19 1.93
C PRO A 30 2.23 -7.47 0.45
N PRO A 31 0.97 -7.22 0.04
CA PRO A 31 0.57 -7.34 -1.35
C PRO A 31 1.28 -6.29 -2.21
N ARG A 32 1.91 -6.75 -3.29
CA ARG A 32 2.65 -5.92 -4.25
C ARG A 32 1.78 -5.47 -5.42
N TYR A 33 0.75 -6.25 -5.72
CA TYR A 33 -0.18 -6.03 -6.82
C TYR A 33 -1.62 -6.04 -6.34
N CYS A 34 -2.44 -5.18 -6.95
CA CYS A 34 -3.86 -5.12 -6.70
C CYS A 34 -4.54 -6.41 -7.22
N PRO A 35 -5.30 -7.14 -6.41
CA PRO A 35 -5.94 -8.38 -6.84
C PRO A 35 -7.12 -8.15 -7.80
N GLU A 36 -7.52 -6.90 -8.04
CA GLU A 36 -8.63 -6.54 -8.94
C GLU A 36 -8.16 -6.09 -10.31
N CYS A 37 -6.96 -5.50 -10.43
CA CYS A 37 -6.48 -4.95 -11.71
C CYS A 37 -5.00 -5.18 -12.02
N ALA A 38 -4.30 -5.99 -11.21
CA ALA A 38 -2.88 -6.31 -11.37
C ALA A 38 -1.92 -5.10 -11.37
N ARG A 39 -2.37 -3.89 -11.00
CA ARG A 39 -1.48 -2.73 -10.87
C ARG A 39 -0.60 -2.86 -9.64
N ARG A 40 0.65 -2.40 -9.74
CA ARG A 40 1.55 -2.29 -8.60
C ARG A 40 0.98 -1.34 -7.55
N MET A 41 1.03 -1.75 -6.30
CA MET A 41 0.57 -0.98 -5.15
C MET A 41 1.75 -0.25 -4.51
N VAL A 42 1.48 0.92 -3.93
CA VAL A 42 2.45 1.58 -3.04
C VAL A 42 2.34 0.92 -1.68
N VAL A 43 3.41 0.26 -1.25
CA VAL A 43 3.46 -0.48 0.02
C VAL A 43 4.25 0.32 1.03
N GLN A 44 3.73 0.41 2.25
CA GLN A 44 4.42 0.92 3.43
C GLN A 44 4.48 -0.20 4.46
N VAL A 45 5.67 -0.51 4.96
CA VAL A 45 5.89 -1.52 5.99
C VAL A 45 6.28 -0.79 7.28
N THR A 46 5.68 -1.20 8.38
CA THR A 46 5.94 -0.71 9.73
C THR A 46 6.28 -1.90 10.63
N PRO A 47 6.87 -1.69 11.82
CA PRO A 47 7.15 -2.79 12.75
C PRO A 47 5.88 -3.56 13.18
N THR A 48 4.69 -2.94 13.12
CA THR A 48 3.43 -3.52 13.60
C THR A 48 2.51 -3.98 12.46
N GLY A 49 2.90 -3.83 11.20
CA GLY A 49 2.09 -4.22 10.06
C GLY A 49 2.45 -3.49 8.76
N TRP A 50 1.57 -3.56 7.77
CA TRP A 50 1.75 -2.90 6.49
C TRP A 50 0.46 -2.26 5.98
N SER A 51 0.62 -1.26 5.11
CA SER A 51 -0.45 -0.74 4.24
C SER A 51 -0.01 -0.81 2.78
N ALA A 52 -0.97 -1.02 1.89
CA ALA A 52 -0.76 -1.12 0.46
C ALA A 52 -1.89 -0.39 -0.26
N ARG A 53 -1.56 0.61 -1.09
CA ARG A 53 -2.54 1.40 -1.82
C ARG A 53 -2.47 1.17 -3.33
N CYS A 54 -3.62 0.82 -3.92
CA CYS A 54 -3.87 0.87 -5.34
C CYS A 54 -4.39 2.27 -5.71
N SER A 55 -3.91 2.82 -6.83
CA SER A 55 -4.38 4.11 -7.34
C SER A 55 -5.85 4.11 -7.80
N ARG A 56 -6.43 2.93 -8.08
CA ARG A 56 -7.83 2.78 -8.52
C ARG A 56 -8.76 2.18 -7.47
N HIS A 57 -8.31 1.15 -6.77
CA HIS A 57 -9.18 0.31 -5.91
C HIS A 57 -8.99 0.60 -4.40
N GLY A 58 -8.14 1.54 -4.02
CA GLY A 58 -7.97 1.94 -2.62
C GLY A 58 -6.90 1.14 -1.86
N GLU A 59 -7.00 1.18 -0.53
CA GLU A 59 -5.98 0.69 0.41
C GLU A 59 -6.34 -0.66 1.04
N ARG A 60 -5.30 -1.44 1.38
CA ARG A 60 -5.37 -2.69 2.13
C ARG A 60 -4.33 -2.63 3.24
N SER A 61 -4.64 -3.09 4.45
CA SER A 61 -3.71 -3.12 5.57
C SER A 61 -3.74 -4.48 6.29
N SER A 62 -2.67 -4.81 7.01
CA SER A 62 -2.60 -6.03 7.84
C SER A 62 -3.21 -5.88 9.23
N ARG A 63 -3.52 -4.64 9.64
CA ARG A 63 -4.03 -4.29 10.97
C ARG A 63 -5.18 -3.30 10.83
N ALA A 64 -6.23 -3.45 11.65
CA ALA A 64 -7.40 -2.57 11.68
C ALA A 64 -7.11 -1.18 12.27
N GLU A 65 -5.94 -0.99 12.88
CA GLU A 65 -5.55 0.27 13.48
C GLU A 65 -4.96 1.17 12.38
N ALA A 66 -5.83 1.98 11.80
CA ALA A 66 -5.43 3.17 11.07
C ALA A 66 -4.49 3.97 11.99
N PHE A 67 -3.18 3.91 11.75
CA PHE A 67 -2.37 5.08 12.04
C PHE A 67 -3.00 6.17 11.18
N PRO A 68 -3.63 7.21 11.76
CA PRO A 68 -4.05 8.32 10.95
C PRO A 68 -2.77 8.78 10.26
N ARG A 69 -2.73 8.69 8.92
CA ARG A 69 -1.73 9.41 8.15
C ARG A 69 -1.83 10.80 8.73
N ALA A 70 -0.79 11.27 9.43
CA ALA A 70 -0.71 12.66 9.78
C ALA A 70 -0.87 13.37 8.45
N SER A 71 -2.06 13.90 8.20
CA SER A 71 -2.29 14.83 7.12
C SER A 71 -1.18 15.85 7.30
N ALA A 72 -0.31 15.95 6.29
CA ALA A 72 0.77 16.92 6.30
C ALA A 72 0.18 18.25 6.81
N PRO A 73 0.82 18.96 7.74
CA PRO A 73 0.32 20.27 8.13
C PRO A 73 0.33 21.14 6.87
N GLU A 74 -0.86 21.32 6.32
CA GLU A 74 -1.18 22.33 5.33
C GLU A 74 -0.90 23.68 5.97
N GLY A 75 0.15 24.35 5.48
CA GLY A 75 0.47 25.73 5.84
C GLY A 75 1.56 25.90 6.90
N SER A 76 2.82 25.60 6.56
CA SER A 76 3.93 26.36 7.13
C SER A 76 4.12 27.62 6.29
N SER A 77 3.23 28.60 6.51
CA SER A 77 3.44 29.97 6.05
C SER A 77 4.48 30.61 6.97
N PHE A 78 5.74 30.57 6.54
CA PHE A 78 6.79 31.37 7.17
C PHE A 78 6.51 32.84 6.82
N ASN A 79 5.90 33.57 7.74
CA ASN A 79 5.69 35.00 7.59
C ASN A 79 7.05 35.70 7.63
N ALA A 80 7.49 36.23 6.49
CA ALA A 80 8.64 37.11 6.41
C ALA A 80 8.27 38.44 7.07
N VAL A 81 8.73 38.67 8.30
CA VAL A 81 8.80 40.01 8.87
C VAL A 81 10.23 40.52 8.67
N SER A 82 10.38 41.40 7.69
CA SER A 82 11.62 42.15 7.46
C SER A 82 11.90 43.04 8.67
N PRO A 83 13.09 43.00 9.29
CA PRO A 83 13.49 44.09 10.17
C PRO A 83 13.71 45.34 9.32
N THR A 84 13.02 46.40 9.71
CA THR A 84 13.29 47.77 9.24
C THR A 84 14.24 48.40 10.27
N ASP A 85 15.16 49.23 9.77
CA ASP A 85 16.19 50.05 10.44
C ASP A 85 17.57 49.39 10.66
#